data_AF-A0A383AAI1-F1
#
_entry.id   AF-A0A383AAI1-F1
#
_cell.length_a   1.000
_cell.length_b   1.000
_cell.length_c   1.000
_cell.angle_alpha   90.00
_cell.angle_beta   90.00
_cell.angle_gamma   90.00
#
_symmetry.space_group_name_H-M   'P 1'
#
loop_
_entity.id
_entity.type
_entity.pdbx_description
1 polymer ?
#
loop_
_entity_poly.entity_id
_entity_poly.type
_entity_poly.pdbx_seq_one_letter_code
_entity_poly.pdbx_strand_id
1 'polypeptide(L)' 'MSLKICNYLFHLFFLSYFIILFSGCSKTVQTSPNIILIIGDDHGYPYFGFMGSDDVITPNMDTLANSGVLFTDGYVPE' A
#
# COMPACT_ATOMS: atom_id res chain seq x y z
N MET A 1 9.70 -25.20 54.20
CA MET A 1 9.85 -25.30 52.73
C MET A 1 8.68 -24.64 51.97
N SER A 2 7.43 -24.70 52.49
CA SER A 2 6.22 -24.20 51.82
C SER A 2 6.14 -22.67 51.59
N LEU A 3 6.63 -21.84 52.52
CA LEU A 3 6.49 -20.37 52.41
C LEU A 3 7.30 -19.73 51.26
N LYS A 4 8.49 -20.26 50.94
CA LYS A 4 9.36 -19.72 49.88
C LYS A 4 8.78 -19.95 48.49
N ILE A 5 8.08 -21.07 48.31
CA ILE A 5 7.36 -21.42 47.08
C ILE A 5 6.17 -20.48 46.86
N CYS A 6 5.46 -20.10 47.93
CA CYS A 6 4.37 -19.14 47.86
C CYS A 6 4.84 -17.75 47.40
N ASN A 7 5.98 -17.26 47.89
CA ASN A 7 6.55 -15.98 47.43
C ASN A 7 7.03 -16.01 45.98
N TYR A 8 7.59 -17.13 45.51
CA TYR A 8 7.99 -17.27 44.10
C TYR A 8 6.79 -17.25 43.16
N LEU A 9 5.70 -17.93 43.54
CA LEU A 9 4.45 -17.92 42.79
C LEU A 9 3.84 -16.52 42.74
N PHE A 10 3.90 -15.77 43.84
CA PHE A 10 3.43 -14.38 43.89
C PHE A 10 4.25 -13.45 42.98
N HIS A 11 5.59 -13.58 42.98
CA HIS A 11 6.45 -12.80 42.08
C HIS A 11 6.26 -13.17 40.61
N LEU A 12 6.07 -14.44 40.28
CA LEU A 12 5.77 -14.90 38.91
C LEU A 12 4.45 -14.32 38.40
N PHE A 13 3.44 -14.23 39.27
CA PHE A 13 2.14 -13.64 38.94
C PHE A 13 2.23 -12.13 38.71
N PHE A 14 3.02 -11.42 39.52
CA PHE A 14 3.27 -9.99 39.33
C PHE A 14 4.07 -9.70 38.05
N LEU A 15 5.04 -10.56 37.73
CA LEU A 15 5.85 -10.42 36.53
C LEU A 15 5.03 -10.68 35.26
N SER A 16 4.14 -11.68 35.26
CA SER A 16 3.27 -11.95 34.12
C SER A 16 2.25 -10.81 33.91
N TYR A 17 1.69 -10.26 34.99
CA TYR A 17 0.78 -9.11 34.92
C TYR A 17 1.49 -7.87 34.36
N PHE A 18 2.74 -7.61 34.77
CA PHE A 18 3.54 -6.50 34.26
C PHE A 18 3.86 -6.64 32.76
N ILE A 19 4.15 -7.87 32.29
CA ILE A 19 4.41 -8.14 30.87
C ILE A 19 3.14 -7.93 30.02
N ILE A 20 1.97 -8.33 30.53
CA ILE A 20 0.69 -8.14 29.83
C ILE A 20 0.34 -6.65 29.70
N LEU A 21 0.62 -5.84 30.73
CA LEU A 21 0.41 -4.39 30.68
C LEU A 21 1.33 -3.66 29.68
N PHE A 22 2.49 -4.24 29.36
CA PHE A 22 3.45 -3.66 28.40
C PHE A 22 3.32 -4.18 26.97
N SER A 23 2.44 -5.15 26.72
CA SER A 23 2.15 -5.64 25.36
C SER A 23 1.27 -4.64 24.63
N GLY A 24 1.90 -3.57 24.14
CA GLY A 24 1.26 -2.39 23.59
C GLY A 24 0.57 -2.58 22.24
N CYS A 25 -0.35 -1.64 21.96
CA CYS A 25 -1.09 -1.52 20.70
C CYS A 25 -0.17 -1.02 19.58
N SER A 26 0.10 -1.87 18.58
CA SER A 26 0.76 -1.45 17.34
C SER A 26 -0.25 -0.68 16.49
N LYS A 27 -0.02 0.63 16.30
CA LYS A 27 -0.77 1.40 15.30
C LYS A 27 -0.29 0.94 13.93
N THR A 28 -1.07 0.10 13.28
CA THR A 28 -0.95 -0.10 11.82
C THR A 28 -1.26 1.25 11.18
N VAL A 29 -0.23 1.94 10.69
CA VAL A 29 -0.42 3.16 9.91
C VAL A 29 -1.08 2.73 8.61
N GLN A 30 -2.40 2.90 8.55
CA GLN A 30 -3.15 2.63 7.34
C GLN A 30 -2.90 3.78 6.37
N THR A 31 -1.83 3.66 5.59
CA THR A 31 -1.50 4.61 4.52
C THR A 31 -2.38 4.29 3.32
N SER A 32 -3.51 4.98 3.19
CA SER A 32 -4.28 4.97 1.95
C SER A 32 -3.54 5.79 0.89
N PRO A 33 -3.32 5.27 -0.33
CA PRO A 33 -2.72 6.06 -1.39
C PRO A 33 -3.68 7.15 -1.86
N ASN A 34 -3.12 8.24 -2.39
CA ASN A 34 -3.91 9.21 -3.16
C ASN A 34 -4.21 8.62 -4.54
N ILE A 35 -5.45 8.80 -5.01
CA ILE A 35 -5.87 8.35 -6.35
C ILE A 35 -6.08 9.60 -7.20
N ILE A 36 -5.37 9.69 -8.32
CA ILE A 36 -5.55 10.73 -9.32
C ILE A 36 -6.08 10.06 -10.59
N LEU A 37 -7.28 10.45 -11.02
CA LEU A 37 -7.90 9.99 -12.25
C LEU A 37 -7.76 11.08 -13.31
N ILE A 38 -7.01 10.78 -14.38
CA ILE A 38 -6.82 11.67 -15.54
C ILE A 38 -7.64 11.09 -16.69
N ILE A 39 -8.61 11.86 -17.18
CA ILE A 39 -9.47 11.48 -18.32
C ILE A 39 -9.33 12.58 -19.38
N GLY A 40 -9.02 12.17 -20.61
CA GLY A 40 -9.07 13.04 -21.78
C GLY A 40 -10.28 12.71 -22.65
N ASP A 41 -10.81 13.74 -23.30
CA ASP A 41 -11.90 13.61 -24.27
C ASP A 41 -11.33 13.17 -25.62
N ASP A 42 -12.03 12.28 -26.33
CA ASP A 42 -11.66 11.75 -27.66
C ASP A 42 -10.20 11.25 -27.81
N HIS A 43 -9.56 10.84 -26.70
CA HIS A 43 -8.23 10.23 -26.74
C HIS A 43 -8.32 8.83 -27.37
N GLY A 44 -7.87 8.72 -28.62
CA GLY A 44 -7.86 7.47 -29.38
C GLY A 44 -6.48 6.89 -29.67
N TYR A 45 -6.47 5.64 -30.13
CA TYR A 45 -5.29 5.01 -30.73
C TYR A 45 -5.07 5.54 -32.17
N PRO A 46 -3.83 5.73 -32.66
CA PRO A 46 -2.53 5.48 -32.03
C PRO A 46 -1.80 6.77 -31.59
N TYR A 47 -2.51 7.76 -31.02
CA TYR A 47 -1.98 9.13 -30.90
C TYR A 47 -1.05 9.41 -29.70
N PHE A 48 -0.46 8.39 -29.09
CA PHE A 48 0.53 8.56 -28.02
C PHE A 48 1.88 7.98 -28.43
N GLY A 49 2.97 8.55 -27.91
CA GLY A 49 4.32 8.04 -28.13
C GLY A 49 4.47 6.57 -27.70
N PHE A 50 3.94 6.21 -26.53
CA PHE A 50 3.91 4.81 -26.06
C PHE A 50 3.01 3.87 -26.91
N MET A 51 2.16 4.41 -27.79
CA MET A 51 1.37 3.64 -28.77
C MET A 51 2.05 3.56 -30.15
N GLY A 52 3.25 4.14 -30.31
CA GLY A 52 3.99 4.16 -31.58
C GLY A 52 3.68 5.36 -32.48
N SER A 53 3.14 6.46 -31.94
CA SER A 53 3.02 7.70 -32.72
C SER A 53 4.38 8.35 -32.95
N ASP A 54 4.76 8.59 -34.20
CA ASP A 54 5.95 9.36 -34.55
C ASP A 54 5.69 10.88 -34.57
N ASP A 55 4.42 11.28 -34.72
CA ASP A 55 4.03 12.69 -34.90
C ASP A 55 3.60 13.36 -33.57
N VAL A 56 3.01 12.59 -32.65
CA VAL A 56 2.45 13.12 -31.40
C VAL A 56 3.42 12.94 -30.24
N ILE A 57 3.94 14.05 -29.71
CA ILE A 57 4.95 14.08 -28.65
C ILE A 57 4.27 14.15 -27.28
N THR A 58 4.28 13.05 -26.52
CA THR A 58 3.58 12.92 -25.22
C THR A 58 4.49 12.51 -24.05
N PRO A 59 5.62 13.19 -23.79
CA PRO A 59 6.69 12.70 -22.92
C PRO A 59 6.26 12.39 -21.49
N ASN A 60 5.31 13.15 -20.95
CA ASN A 60 4.77 12.90 -19.60
C ASN A 60 3.88 11.64 -19.55
N MET A 61 3.08 11.41 -20.61
CA MET A 61 2.24 10.21 -20.70
C MET A 61 3.09 8.99 -21.03
N ASP A 62 4.13 9.13 -21.84
CA ASP A 62 5.10 8.07 -22.14
C ASP A 62 5.86 7.65 -20.87
N THR A 63 6.26 8.63 -20.04
CA THR A 63 6.87 8.36 -18.74
C THR A 63 5.90 7.63 -17.80
N LEU A 64 4.63 8.03 -17.78
CA LEU A 64 3.60 7.38 -16.98
C LEU A 64 3.37 5.93 -17.43
N ALA A 65 3.26 5.69 -18.74
CA ALA A 65 3.11 4.35 -19.31
C ALA A 65 4.31 3.45 -18.99
N ASN A 66 5.54 3.97 -19.09
CA ASN A 66 6.78 3.22 -18.82
C ASN A 66 7.05 2.95 -17.33
N SER A 67 6.52 3.79 -16.44
CA SER A 67 6.72 3.66 -14.98
C SER A 67 5.64 2.85 -14.28
N GLY A 68 4.57 2.51 -14.99
CA GLY A 68 3.41 1.81 -14.46
C GLY A 68 3.06 0.55 -15.26
N VAL A 69 1.77 0.27 -15.31
CA VAL A 69 1.18 -0.81 -16.12
C VAL A 69 0.42 -0.19 -17.26
N LEU A 70 0.78 -0.57 -18.49
CA LEU A 70 0.09 -0.17 -19.72
C LEU A 70 -0.89 -1.26 -20.14
N PHE A 71 -2.15 -0.91 -20.33
CA PHE A 71 -3.15 -1.77 -20.96
C PHE A 71 -3.10 -1.55 -22.48
N THR A 72 -2.59 -2.52 -23.23
CA THR A 72 -2.50 -2.46 -24.70
C THR A 72 -3.84 -2.64 -25.39
N ASP A 73 -4.76 -3.36 -24.74
CA ASP A 73 -6.08 -3.74 -25.27
C ASP A 73 -7.20 -3.27 -24.32
N GLY A 74 -7.30 -1.94 -24.15
CA GLY A 74 -8.32 -1.30 -23.31
C GLY A 74 -9.51 -0.81 -24.12
N TYR A 75 -10.63 -1.54 -24.09
CA TYR A 75 -11.86 -1.18 -24.81
C TYR A 75 -12.86 -0.44 -23.91
N VAL A 76 -13.64 0.44 -24.52
CA VAL A 76 -14.84 1.03 -23.90
C VAL A 76 -16.05 0.10 -24.14
N PRO A 77 -16.98 -0.01 -23.18
CA PRO A 77 -18.25 -0.70 -23.42
C PRO A 77 -19.06 0.03 -24.49
N GLU A 78 -19.98 -0.72 -25.14
CA GLU A 78 -21.02 -0.14 -26.00
C GLU A 78 -22.03 0.70 -25.22
#